data_AF-A0A177NHJ5-F1
#
_entry.id   AF-A0A177NHJ5-F1
#
_cell.length_a   1.000
_cell.length_b   1.000
_cell.length_c   1.000
_cell.angle_alpha   90.00
_cell.angle_beta   90.00
_cell.angle_gamma   90.00
#
_symmetry.space_group_name_H-M   'P 1'
#
loop_
_entity.id
_entity.type
_entity.pdbx_description
1 polymer ?
#
loop_
_entity_poly.entity_id
_entity_poly.type
_entity_poly.pdbx_seq_one_letter_code
_entity_poly.pdbx_strand_id
1 'polypeptide(L)'
;MAKSDYLPRSDGELLLWHDRFKDNLIALKEKLGLSDDDIAVIVNDNEALHSKIAASNISAAAAQHANAEKTAACIQSGGHTRILARRIKTLSNYTQAIGNLLGIIGSESSQDLSEAKPVLKAIDQTGGVVEFSFLKGGSDGINLYCQRDNDAEFMFLARETQTHFIDNRALLVPGKPELRRYTAVYVQKDHEVGQFSDELVVNCAP
;
A
#
# COMPACT_ATOMS: atom_id res chain seq x y z
N MET A 1 37.29 17.77 25.54
CA MET A 1 37.46 16.74 24.49
C MET A 1 37.22 17.41 23.14
N ALA A 2 38.02 17.09 22.12
CA ALA A 2 37.76 17.59 20.76
C ALA A 2 36.41 17.07 20.26
N LYS A 3 35.68 17.87 19.50
CA LYS A 3 34.45 17.43 18.81
C LYS A 3 34.84 16.46 17.69
N SER A 4 33.97 15.50 17.40
CA SER A 4 34.15 14.60 16.24
C SER A 4 34.04 15.37 14.93
N ASP A 5 34.54 14.76 13.87
CA ASP A 5 34.30 15.17 12.50
C ASP A 5 32.81 15.08 12.13
N TYR A 6 32.42 15.86 11.12
CA TYR A 6 31.05 15.93 10.63
C TYR A 6 31.02 15.55 9.16
N LEU A 7 30.20 14.55 8.83
CA LEU A 7 29.91 14.12 7.48
C LEU A 7 28.41 13.76 7.38
N PRO A 8 27.63 14.40 6.49
CA PRO A 8 26.22 14.05 6.32
C PRO A 8 26.02 12.63 5.82
N ARG A 9 24.86 12.03 6.15
CA ARG A 9 24.55 10.63 5.80
C ARG A 9 23.63 10.47 4.60
N SER A 10 22.79 11.45 4.32
CA SER A 10 21.90 11.39 3.16
C SER A 10 22.63 11.90 1.92
N ASP A 11 22.38 11.28 0.77
CA ASP A 11 23.03 11.66 -0.49
C ASP A 11 22.80 13.15 -0.83
N GLY A 12 21.57 13.65 -0.64
CA GLY A 12 21.24 15.05 -0.92
C GLY A 12 21.98 16.03 -0.01
N GLU A 13 22.05 15.77 1.30
CA GLU A 13 22.80 16.63 2.23
C GLU A 13 24.30 16.51 2.01
N LEU A 14 24.80 15.31 1.69
CA LEU A 14 26.20 15.06 1.44
C LEU A 14 26.70 15.82 0.20
N LEU A 15 25.94 15.82 -0.90
CA LEU A 15 26.29 16.59 -2.10
C LEU A 15 26.37 18.10 -1.81
N LEU A 16 25.32 18.66 -1.19
CA LEU A 16 25.27 20.07 -0.83
C LEU A 16 26.38 20.48 0.14
N TRP A 17 26.67 19.62 1.11
CA TRP A 17 27.74 19.86 2.06
C TRP A 17 29.11 19.75 1.39
N HIS A 18 29.33 18.75 0.53
CA HIS A 18 30.63 18.51 -0.10
C HIS A 18 30.97 19.60 -1.11
N ASP A 19 29.98 20.15 -1.81
CA ASP A 19 30.15 21.32 -2.68
C ASP A 19 30.64 22.52 -1.88
N ARG A 20 29.96 22.83 -0.77
CA ARG A 20 30.36 23.93 0.12
C ARG A 20 31.72 23.67 0.76
N PHE A 21 32.00 22.43 1.14
CA PHE A 21 33.28 22.06 1.73
C PHE A 21 34.43 22.29 0.75
N LYS A 22 34.31 21.76 -0.48
CA LYS A 22 35.27 21.97 -1.57
C LYS A 22 35.53 23.46 -1.83
N ASP A 23 34.47 24.26 -2.01
CA ASP A 23 34.60 25.68 -2.34
C ASP A 23 35.31 26.47 -1.22
N ASN A 24 34.96 26.19 0.04
CA ASN A 24 35.61 26.82 1.19
C ASN A 24 37.04 26.33 1.39
N LEU A 25 37.33 25.06 1.10
CA LEU A 25 38.67 24.50 1.22
C LEU A 25 39.63 25.16 0.22
N ILE A 26 39.18 25.38 -1.02
CA ILE A 26 39.91 26.14 -2.04
C ILE A 26 40.19 27.56 -1.55
N ALA A 27 39.18 28.26 -1.04
CA ALA A 27 39.32 29.64 -0.56
C ALA A 27 40.24 29.78 0.67
N LEU A 28 40.33 28.74 1.51
CA LEU A 28 41.12 28.73 2.74
C LEU A 28 42.47 28.04 2.61
N LYS A 29 42.84 27.54 1.42
CA LYS A 29 44.05 26.75 1.15
C LYS A 29 45.31 27.37 1.77
N GLU A 30 45.62 28.63 1.45
CA GLU A 30 46.82 29.30 1.94
C GLU A 30 46.84 29.44 3.46
N LYS A 31 45.67 29.76 4.05
CA LYS A 31 45.52 29.95 5.49
C LYS A 31 45.70 28.65 6.28
N LEU A 32 45.33 27.52 5.68
CA LEU A 32 45.44 26.19 6.27
C LEU A 32 46.77 25.49 5.94
N GLY A 33 47.57 26.05 5.03
CA GLY A 33 48.85 25.46 4.60
C GLY A 33 48.68 24.18 3.78
N LEU A 34 47.58 24.05 3.04
CA LEU A 34 47.27 22.88 2.21
C LEU A 34 47.97 22.94 0.86
N SER A 35 48.34 21.77 0.32
CA SER A 35 48.95 21.66 -1.01
C SER A 35 47.90 21.73 -2.12
N ASP A 36 48.34 21.95 -3.36
CA ASP A 36 47.46 21.83 -4.54
C ASP A 36 46.96 20.38 -4.72
N ASP A 37 47.77 19.40 -4.34
CA ASP A 37 47.42 17.99 -4.44
C ASP A 37 46.27 17.63 -3.50
N ASP A 38 46.26 18.17 -2.27
CA ASP A 38 45.16 17.97 -1.31
C ASP A 38 43.83 18.50 -1.85
N ILE A 39 43.86 19.68 -2.48
CA ILE A 39 42.68 20.29 -3.09
C ILE A 39 42.21 19.46 -4.29
N ALA A 40 43.13 19.01 -5.15
CA ALA A 40 42.81 18.24 -6.34
C ALA A 40 42.09 16.92 -6.00
N VAL A 41 42.50 16.24 -4.91
CA VAL A 41 41.82 15.02 -4.44
C VAL A 41 40.36 15.30 -4.10
N ILE A 42 40.08 16.33 -3.29
CA ILE A 42 38.72 16.66 -2.87
C ILE A 42 37.84 17.11 -4.05
N VAL A 43 38.40 17.85 -5.00
CA VAL A 43 37.68 18.23 -6.23
C VAL A 43 37.27 16.99 -7.03
N ASN A 44 38.21 16.06 -7.25
CA ASN A 44 37.94 14.82 -7.98
C ASN A 44 36.91 13.95 -7.26
N ASP A 45 36.99 13.84 -5.94
CA ASP A 45 36.02 13.07 -5.13
C ASP A 45 34.63 13.69 -5.19
N ASN A 46 34.53 15.03 -5.17
CA ASN A 46 33.27 15.74 -5.31
C ASN A 46 32.61 15.46 -6.67
N GLU A 47 33.36 15.59 -7.75
CA GLU A 47 32.87 15.29 -9.11
C GLU A 47 32.46 13.82 -9.26
N ALA A 48 33.27 12.90 -8.75
CA ALA A 48 32.98 11.47 -8.77
C ALA A 48 31.70 11.15 -8.00
N LEU A 49 31.53 11.73 -6.80
CA LEU A 49 30.36 11.50 -5.95
C LEU A 49 29.06 11.96 -6.64
N HIS A 50 29.05 13.16 -7.23
CA HIS A 50 27.92 13.66 -8.02
C HIS A 50 27.56 12.72 -9.17
N SER A 51 28.57 12.30 -9.94
CA SER A 51 28.39 11.39 -11.08
C SER A 51 27.79 10.05 -10.65
N LYS A 52 28.28 9.46 -9.55
CA LYS A 52 27.80 8.17 -9.05
C LYS A 52 26.38 8.24 -8.48
N ILE A 53 26.05 9.28 -7.72
CA ILE A 53 24.69 9.47 -7.18
C ILE A 53 23.69 9.71 -8.33
N ALA A 54 24.05 10.52 -9.33
CA ALA A 54 23.21 10.73 -10.51
C ALA A 54 22.96 9.41 -11.28
N ALA A 55 24.00 8.61 -11.50
CA ALA A 55 23.88 7.31 -12.16
C ALA A 55 23.02 6.32 -11.37
N SER A 56 23.11 6.33 -10.04
CA SER A 56 22.27 5.53 -9.14
C SER A 56 20.79 5.93 -9.27
N ASN A 57 20.49 7.22 -9.24
CA ASN A 57 19.12 7.74 -9.38
C ASN A 57 18.50 7.39 -10.74
N ILE A 58 19.26 7.49 -11.83
CA ILE A 58 18.82 7.08 -13.18
C ILE A 58 18.50 5.58 -13.20
N SER A 59 19.36 4.76 -12.58
CA SER A 59 19.17 3.31 -12.53
C SER A 59 17.94 2.93 -11.69
N ALA A 60 17.71 3.61 -10.57
CA ALA A 60 16.53 3.43 -9.73
C ALA A 60 15.23 3.79 -10.49
N ALA A 61 15.22 4.92 -11.21
CA ALA A 61 14.09 5.31 -12.04
C ALA A 61 13.81 4.29 -13.16
N ALA A 62 14.85 3.83 -13.86
CA ALA A 62 14.73 2.80 -14.89
C ALA A 62 14.14 1.49 -14.34
N ALA A 63 14.59 1.05 -13.16
CA ALA A 63 14.05 -0.14 -12.50
C ALA A 63 12.57 0.02 -12.11
N GLN A 64 12.16 1.20 -11.62
CA GLN A 64 10.76 1.49 -11.31
C GLN A 64 9.88 1.42 -12.56
N HIS A 65 10.32 2.02 -13.66
CA HIS A 65 9.60 1.97 -14.95
C HIS A 65 9.47 0.53 -15.48
N ALA A 66 10.58 -0.23 -15.50
CA ALA A 66 10.56 -1.61 -15.96
C ALA A 66 9.62 -2.50 -15.12
N ASN A 67 9.58 -2.30 -13.80
CA ASN A 67 8.66 -3.02 -12.92
C ASN A 67 7.19 -2.66 -13.18
N ALA A 68 6.89 -1.39 -13.42
CA ALA A 68 5.55 -0.94 -13.77
C ALA A 68 5.07 -1.55 -15.11
N GLU A 69 5.92 -1.52 -16.13
CA GLU A 69 5.65 -2.10 -17.45
C GLU A 69 5.43 -3.61 -17.39
N LYS A 70 6.33 -4.33 -16.69
CA LYS A 70 6.17 -5.78 -16.45
C LYS A 70 4.83 -6.08 -15.78
N THR A 71 4.48 -5.32 -14.74
CA THR A 71 3.23 -5.53 -14.00
C THR A 71 2.02 -5.28 -14.89
N ALA A 72 2.01 -4.19 -15.67
CA ALA A 72 0.96 -3.90 -16.63
C ALA A 72 0.81 -5.01 -17.68
N ALA A 73 1.93 -5.51 -18.24
CA ALA A 73 1.93 -6.61 -19.20
C ALA A 73 1.37 -7.91 -18.61
N CYS A 74 1.76 -8.25 -17.37
CA CYS A 74 1.20 -9.42 -16.67
C CYS A 74 -0.31 -9.30 -16.46
N ILE A 75 -0.80 -8.12 -16.04
CA ILE A 75 -2.23 -7.86 -15.84
C ILE A 75 -2.98 -7.99 -17.17
N GLN A 76 -2.50 -7.35 -18.23
CA GLN A 76 -3.14 -7.37 -19.55
C GLN A 76 -3.18 -8.79 -20.13
N SER A 77 -2.04 -9.49 -20.15
CA SER A 77 -1.94 -10.85 -20.66
C SER A 77 -2.82 -11.82 -19.86
N GLY A 78 -2.81 -11.71 -18.52
CA GLY A 78 -3.68 -12.49 -17.65
C GLY A 78 -5.17 -12.20 -17.89
N GLY A 79 -5.53 -10.93 -18.10
CA GLY A 79 -6.89 -10.49 -18.44
C GLY A 79 -7.38 -11.09 -19.75
N HIS A 80 -6.61 -10.93 -20.83
CA HIS A 80 -6.94 -11.50 -22.14
C HIS A 80 -7.08 -13.02 -22.09
N THR A 81 -6.13 -13.70 -21.41
CA THR A 81 -6.14 -15.16 -21.26
C THR A 81 -7.38 -15.63 -20.51
N ARG A 82 -7.77 -14.94 -19.42
CA ARG A 82 -8.99 -15.28 -18.66
C ARG A 82 -10.27 -15.10 -19.49
N ILE A 83 -10.36 -14.03 -20.27
CA ILE A 83 -11.52 -13.78 -21.15
C ILE A 83 -11.63 -14.90 -22.18
N LEU A 84 -10.52 -15.26 -22.84
CA LEU A 84 -10.51 -16.34 -23.82
C LEU A 84 -10.82 -17.69 -23.19
N ALA A 85 -10.24 -18.01 -22.03
CA ALA A 85 -10.51 -19.25 -21.30
C ALA A 85 -12.00 -19.39 -20.95
N ARG A 86 -12.66 -18.32 -20.50
CA ARG A 86 -14.11 -18.30 -20.24
C ARG A 86 -14.91 -18.59 -21.50
N ARG A 87 -14.58 -17.92 -22.61
CA ARG A 87 -15.24 -18.13 -23.91
C ARG A 87 -15.03 -19.56 -24.44
N ILE A 88 -13.84 -20.14 -24.30
CA ILE A 88 -13.57 -21.51 -24.72
C ILE A 88 -14.50 -22.49 -23.98
N LYS A 89 -14.68 -22.29 -22.67
CA LYS A 89 -15.56 -23.13 -21.84
C LYS A 89 -17.04 -23.08 -22.24
N THR A 90 -17.48 -22.06 -22.99
CA THR A 90 -18.87 -21.96 -23.46
C THR A 90 -19.10 -22.57 -24.84
N LEU A 91 -18.06 -23.07 -25.52
CA LEU A 91 -18.20 -23.66 -26.85
C LEU A 91 -18.78 -25.07 -26.77
N SER A 92 -19.63 -25.43 -27.74
CA SER A 92 -20.35 -26.72 -27.75
C SER A 92 -19.43 -27.95 -27.86
N ASN A 93 -18.21 -27.78 -28.39
CA ASN A 93 -17.20 -28.83 -28.51
C ASN A 93 -16.19 -28.85 -27.35
N TYR A 94 -16.35 -28.00 -26.33
CA TYR A 94 -15.49 -28.00 -25.16
C TYR A 94 -15.68 -29.29 -24.34
N THR A 95 -14.57 -29.89 -23.92
CA THR A 95 -14.54 -31.03 -23.00
C THR A 95 -13.58 -30.75 -21.86
N GLN A 96 -13.74 -31.43 -20.71
CA GLN A 96 -12.79 -31.31 -19.62
C GLN A 96 -11.36 -31.73 -20.02
N ALA A 97 -11.22 -32.71 -20.93
CA ALA A 97 -9.92 -33.11 -21.47
C ALA A 97 -9.23 -31.95 -22.21
N ILE A 98 -9.97 -31.19 -23.02
CA ILE A 98 -9.47 -29.97 -23.68
C ILE A 98 -9.09 -28.92 -22.63
N GLY A 99 -9.93 -28.74 -21.60
CA GLY A 99 -9.64 -27.81 -20.50
C GLY A 99 -8.36 -28.15 -19.73
N ASN A 100 -8.13 -29.43 -19.44
CA ASN A 100 -6.92 -29.92 -18.76
C ASN A 100 -5.68 -29.72 -19.63
N LEU A 101 -5.76 -30.05 -20.92
CA LEU A 101 -4.66 -29.85 -21.87
C LEU A 101 -4.25 -28.37 -21.97
N LEU A 102 -5.23 -27.46 -21.94
CA LEU A 102 -5.01 -26.02 -21.98
C LEU A 102 -4.62 -25.42 -20.61
N GLY A 103 -4.66 -26.19 -19.52
CA GLY A 103 -4.38 -25.67 -18.17
C GLY A 103 -5.38 -24.61 -17.68
N ILE A 104 -6.60 -24.59 -18.23
CA ILE A 104 -7.65 -23.59 -17.88
C ILE A 104 -8.65 -24.11 -16.85
N ILE A 105 -8.41 -25.30 -16.29
CA ILE A 105 -9.16 -25.87 -15.17
C ILE A 105 -8.41 -25.51 -13.90
N GLY A 106 -8.98 -24.59 -13.13
CA GLY A 106 -8.46 -24.25 -11.80
C GLY A 106 -8.89 -25.30 -10.78
N SER A 107 -8.29 -25.25 -9.59
CA SER A 107 -8.81 -25.99 -8.44
C SER A 107 -10.26 -25.58 -8.15
N GLU A 108 -11.07 -26.54 -7.71
CA GLU A 108 -12.34 -26.21 -7.07
C GLU A 108 -12.04 -25.42 -5.80
N SER A 109 -12.43 -24.15 -5.78
CA SER A 109 -12.46 -23.38 -4.54
C SER A 109 -13.82 -23.60 -3.90
N SER A 110 -13.96 -24.70 -3.17
CA SER A 110 -15.04 -24.88 -2.21
C SER A 110 -14.54 -24.45 -0.84
N GLN A 111 -14.21 -23.17 -0.70
CA GLN A 111 -14.02 -22.63 0.63
C GLN A 111 -15.42 -22.47 1.24
N ASP A 112 -15.76 -23.39 2.14
CA ASP A 112 -17.00 -23.30 2.90
C ASP A 112 -16.89 -22.11 3.86
N LEU A 113 -17.69 -21.08 3.60
CA LEU A 113 -17.78 -19.87 4.41
C LEU A 113 -18.95 -19.91 5.40
N SER A 114 -19.72 -21.01 5.45
CA SER A 114 -20.96 -21.08 6.25
C SER A 114 -20.77 -20.87 7.74
N GLU A 115 -19.59 -21.18 8.28
CA GLU A 115 -19.22 -20.93 9.68
C GLU A 115 -18.16 -19.82 9.84
N ALA A 116 -17.69 -19.24 8.74
CA ALA A 116 -16.65 -18.21 8.78
C ALA A 116 -17.23 -16.85 9.22
N LYS A 117 -16.43 -16.07 9.95
CA LYS A 117 -16.77 -14.67 10.29
C LYS A 117 -15.65 -13.70 9.90
N PRO A 118 -15.97 -12.47 9.46
CA PRO A 118 -14.97 -11.43 9.22
C PRO A 118 -14.20 -11.04 10.48
N VAL A 119 -12.95 -10.66 10.32
CA VAL A 119 -12.16 -10.01 11.39
C VAL A 119 -11.97 -8.55 11.01
N LEU A 120 -12.62 -7.66 11.76
CA LEU A 120 -12.55 -6.22 11.57
C LEU A 120 -11.45 -5.60 12.43
N LYS A 121 -10.77 -4.61 11.86
CA LYS A 121 -9.92 -3.66 12.60
C LYS A 121 -10.33 -2.26 12.21
N ALA A 122 -10.38 -1.36 13.18
CA ALA A 122 -10.73 0.04 12.96
C ALA A 122 -9.81 0.97 13.74
N ILE A 123 -9.59 2.16 13.20
CA ILE A 123 -8.83 3.25 13.82
C ILE A 123 -9.70 4.52 13.77
N ASP A 124 -9.83 5.19 14.90
CA ASP A 124 -10.43 6.53 14.96
C ASP A 124 -9.45 7.56 14.36
N GLN A 125 -9.91 8.29 13.36
CA GLN A 125 -9.16 9.36 12.70
C GLN A 125 -9.61 10.75 13.18
N THR A 126 -10.39 10.82 14.27
CA THR A 126 -11.02 12.03 14.84
C THR A 126 -12.10 12.64 13.95
N GLY A 127 -12.91 13.57 14.49
CA GLY A 127 -13.99 14.23 13.74
C GLY A 127 -15.12 13.30 13.30
N GLY A 128 -15.23 12.10 13.89
CA GLY A 128 -16.19 11.07 13.49
C GLY A 128 -15.76 10.20 12.31
N VAL A 129 -14.52 10.34 11.84
CA VAL A 129 -13.97 9.52 10.75
C VAL A 129 -13.39 8.24 11.31
N VAL A 130 -13.83 7.09 10.80
CA VAL A 130 -13.32 5.78 11.21
C VAL A 130 -12.80 5.01 10.01
N GLU A 131 -11.54 4.60 10.08
CA GLU A 131 -10.84 3.86 9.03
C GLU A 131 -10.82 2.37 9.36
N PHE A 132 -11.27 1.54 8.41
CA PHE A 132 -11.42 0.09 8.56
C PHE A 132 -10.43 -0.68 7.70
N SER A 133 -10.00 -1.84 8.22
CA SER A 133 -9.35 -2.88 7.45
C SER A 133 -9.88 -4.26 7.83
N PHE A 134 -9.92 -5.17 6.85
CA PHE A 134 -10.39 -6.54 7.04
C PHE A 134 -9.71 -7.49 6.06
N LEU A 135 -9.80 -8.79 6.34
CA LEU A 135 -9.39 -9.86 5.42
C LEU A 135 -10.63 -10.45 4.74
N LYS A 136 -10.54 -10.71 3.44
CA LYS A 136 -11.66 -11.32 2.69
C LYS A 136 -11.82 -12.82 2.91
N GLY A 137 -10.77 -13.52 3.32
CA GLY A 137 -10.84 -14.94 3.64
C GLY A 137 -11.43 -15.83 2.53
N GLY A 138 -11.30 -15.47 1.24
CA GLY A 138 -11.87 -16.21 0.11
C GLY A 138 -13.27 -15.76 -0.35
N SER A 139 -13.90 -14.83 0.35
CA SER A 139 -15.15 -14.16 -0.06
C SER A 139 -14.92 -13.06 -1.12
N ASP A 140 -16.00 -12.55 -1.70
CA ASP A 140 -15.94 -11.41 -2.64
C ASP A 140 -15.71 -10.08 -1.89
N GLY A 141 -16.22 -9.99 -0.66
CA GLY A 141 -16.17 -8.80 0.19
C GLY A 141 -16.92 -8.99 1.51
N ILE A 142 -17.28 -7.89 2.17
CA ILE A 142 -18.14 -7.89 3.36
C ILE A 142 -19.32 -6.94 3.19
N ASN A 143 -20.40 -7.20 3.91
CA ASN A 143 -21.38 -6.19 4.25
C ASN A 143 -21.07 -5.69 5.67
N LEU A 144 -20.84 -4.38 5.79
CA LEU A 144 -20.54 -3.71 7.05
C LEU A 144 -21.81 -3.06 7.58
N TYR A 145 -22.03 -3.22 8.88
CA TYR A 145 -23.15 -2.68 9.63
C TYR A 145 -22.63 -1.81 10.76
N CYS A 146 -23.38 -0.76 11.08
CA CYS A 146 -23.07 0.15 12.18
C CYS A 146 -24.31 0.45 13.01
N GLN A 147 -24.13 0.44 14.33
CA GLN A 147 -25.08 0.96 15.29
C GLN A 147 -24.43 2.13 16.02
N ARG A 148 -25.07 3.29 15.95
CA ARG A 148 -24.71 4.50 16.68
C ARG A 148 -25.64 4.65 17.88
N ASP A 149 -25.27 5.49 18.84
CA ASP A 149 -25.96 5.76 20.11
C ASP A 149 -27.44 5.30 20.20
N ASN A 150 -28.38 6.08 19.63
CA ASN A 150 -29.84 5.83 19.71
C ASN A 150 -30.39 4.82 18.70
N ASP A 151 -29.54 4.17 17.89
CA ASP A 151 -30.01 3.20 16.91
C ASP A 151 -30.49 1.94 17.65
N ALA A 152 -31.73 1.51 17.37
CA ALA A 152 -32.30 0.31 18.00
C ALA A 152 -31.60 -0.98 17.54
N GLU A 153 -31.06 -0.99 16.32
CA GLU A 153 -30.45 -2.15 15.67
C GLU A 153 -29.23 -1.73 14.82
N PHE A 154 -28.41 -2.70 14.44
CA PHE A 154 -27.32 -2.49 13.47
C PHE A 154 -27.89 -2.18 12.08
N MET A 155 -27.57 -1.00 11.55
CA MET A 155 -27.99 -0.60 10.21
C MET A 155 -26.90 -0.89 9.19
N PHE A 156 -27.32 -1.28 7.98
CA PHE A 156 -26.38 -1.46 6.87
C PHE A 156 -25.65 -0.15 6.57
N LEU A 157 -24.33 -0.21 6.56
CA LEU A 157 -23.47 0.94 6.28
C LEU A 157 -22.97 0.88 4.84
N ALA A 158 -22.32 -0.22 4.45
CA ALA A 158 -21.71 -0.34 3.14
C ALA A 158 -21.42 -1.80 2.75
N ARG A 159 -21.34 -2.06 1.44
CA ARG A 159 -20.80 -3.30 0.88
C ARG A 159 -19.38 -3.03 0.39
N GLU A 160 -18.42 -3.70 1.00
CA GLU A 160 -17.00 -3.45 0.76
C GLU A 160 -16.33 -4.62 0.06
N THR A 161 -15.91 -4.37 -1.17
CA THR A 161 -15.11 -5.30 -1.98
C THR A 161 -13.64 -4.89 -2.02
N GLN A 162 -13.24 -3.82 -1.34
CA GLN A 162 -11.84 -3.49 -1.10
C GLN A 162 -11.55 -3.74 0.38
N THR A 163 -10.36 -4.20 0.74
CA THR A 163 -9.99 -4.55 2.14
C THR A 163 -9.82 -3.33 3.05
N HIS A 164 -10.30 -2.17 2.60
CA HIS A 164 -10.13 -0.87 3.21
C HIS A 164 -11.37 -0.01 2.98
N PHE A 165 -11.87 0.63 4.03
CA PHE A 165 -13.07 1.46 3.99
C PHE A 165 -12.97 2.61 5.00
N ILE A 166 -13.59 3.75 4.70
CA ILE A 166 -13.64 4.90 5.60
C ILE A 166 -15.09 5.27 5.84
N ASP A 167 -15.56 5.14 7.09
CA ASP A 167 -16.81 5.76 7.53
C ASP A 167 -16.55 7.24 7.79
N ASN A 168 -17.01 8.10 6.89
CA ASN A 168 -16.83 9.55 6.94
C ASN A 168 -18.06 10.29 7.47
N ARG A 169 -19.03 9.59 8.07
CA ARG A 169 -20.22 10.23 8.65
C ARG A 169 -19.79 11.12 9.82
N ALA A 170 -20.26 12.37 9.85
CA ALA A 170 -20.02 13.28 10.96
C ALA A 170 -20.58 12.75 12.29
N LEU A 171 -20.02 13.22 13.40
CA LEU A 171 -20.54 12.95 14.75
C LEU A 171 -22.02 13.34 14.87
N LEU A 172 -22.80 12.59 15.67
CA LEU A 172 -24.22 12.87 15.90
C LEU A 172 -24.42 14.27 16.50
N VAL A 173 -23.52 14.68 17.39
CA VAL A 173 -23.50 16.02 17.97
C VAL A 173 -22.10 16.61 17.80
N PRO A 174 -21.95 17.75 17.10
CA PRO A 174 -20.65 18.39 16.90
C PRO A 174 -19.91 18.64 18.22
N GLY A 175 -18.62 18.28 18.26
CA GLY A 175 -17.76 18.50 19.43
C GLY A 175 -18.02 17.55 20.61
N LYS A 176 -18.90 16.55 20.48
CA LYS A 176 -19.10 15.52 21.51
C LYS A 176 -18.63 14.15 21.00
N PRO A 177 -17.91 13.38 21.83
CA PRO A 177 -17.52 12.03 21.47
C PRO A 177 -18.77 11.14 21.29
N GLU A 178 -18.63 10.13 20.43
CA GLU A 178 -19.70 9.20 20.10
C GLU A 178 -19.15 7.76 20.04
N LEU A 179 -19.87 6.81 20.65
CA LEU A 179 -19.57 5.40 20.47
C LEU A 179 -20.28 4.86 19.21
N ARG A 180 -19.50 4.22 18.34
CA ARG A 180 -20.02 3.47 17.20
C ARG A 180 -19.67 1.99 17.36
N ARG A 181 -20.69 1.14 17.25
CA ARG A 181 -20.54 -0.32 17.21
C ARG A 181 -20.59 -0.77 15.76
N TYR A 182 -19.72 -1.69 15.39
CA TYR A 182 -19.65 -2.24 14.04
C TYR A 182 -19.67 -3.77 14.06
N THR A 183 -20.33 -4.35 13.07
CA THR A 183 -20.23 -5.77 12.76
C THR A 183 -20.24 -5.96 11.25
N ALA A 184 -19.69 -7.06 10.76
CA ALA A 184 -19.71 -7.38 9.33
C ALA A 184 -19.96 -8.86 9.09
N VAL A 185 -20.49 -9.18 7.92
CA VAL A 185 -20.66 -10.54 7.42
C VAL A 185 -20.04 -10.66 6.04
N TYR A 186 -19.51 -11.84 5.69
CA TYR A 186 -18.92 -12.05 4.37
C TYR A 186 -19.99 -12.02 3.27
N VAL A 187 -19.57 -11.64 2.07
CA VAL A 187 -20.41 -11.66 0.87
C VAL A 187 -19.78 -12.59 -0.16
N GLN A 188 -20.58 -13.49 -0.71
CA GLN A 188 -20.20 -14.34 -1.83
C GLN A 188 -21.34 -14.40 -2.85
N LYS A 189 -21.05 -14.10 -4.12
CA LYS A 189 -22.04 -14.02 -5.21
C LYS A 189 -23.25 -13.17 -4.81
N ASP A 190 -22.97 -11.99 -4.26
CA ASP A 190 -23.93 -11.00 -3.77
C ASP A 190 -24.79 -11.39 -2.55
N HIS A 191 -24.62 -12.59 -2.01
CA HIS A 191 -25.33 -13.06 -0.82
C HIS A 191 -24.44 -12.99 0.41
N GLU A 192 -25.04 -12.68 1.56
CA GLU A 192 -24.36 -12.80 2.84
C GLU A 192 -24.15 -14.27 3.19
N VAL A 193 -22.95 -14.61 3.64
CA VAL A 193 -22.54 -15.96 3.98
C VAL A 193 -21.77 -15.95 5.29
N GLY A 194 -21.91 -17.02 6.06
CA GLY A 194 -21.20 -17.16 7.33
C GLY A 194 -21.89 -16.47 8.49
N GLN A 195 -21.09 -16.14 9.49
CA GLN A 195 -21.51 -15.49 10.72
C GLN A 195 -21.09 -14.02 10.73
N PHE A 196 -21.81 -13.21 11.49
CA PHE A 196 -21.39 -11.86 11.82
C PHE A 196 -20.07 -11.88 12.60
N SER A 197 -19.23 -10.87 12.37
CA SER A 197 -18.00 -10.65 13.13
C SER A 197 -18.32 -10.38 14.59
N ASP A 198 -17.30 -10.52 15.42
CA ASP A 198 -17.36 -9.93 16.77
C ASP A 198 -17.65 -8.43 16.67
N GLU A 199 -18.40 -7.92 17.63
CA GLU A 199 -18.70 -6.49 17.70
C GLU A 199 -17.42 -5.70 17.94
N LEU A 200 -17.18 -4.70 17.09
CA LEU A 200 -16.08 -3.77 17.21
C LEU A 200 -16.62 -2.41 17.66
N VAL A 201 -16.18 -1.95 18.83
CA VAL A 201 -16.58 -0.66 19.38
C VAL A 201 -15.47 0.36 19.16
N VAL A 202 -15.82 1.51 18.57
CA VAL A 202 -14.91 2.63 18.36
C VAL A 202 -15.48 3.86 19.07
N ASN A 203 -14.65 4.48 19.93
CA ASN A 203 -14.94 5.78 20.50
C ASN A 203 -14.43 6.85 19.56
N CYS A 204 -15.34 7.51 18.84
CA CYS A 204 -15.01 8.55 17.88
C CYS A 204 -14.78 9.86 18.63
N ALA A 205 -13.54 10.34 18.65
CA ALA A 205 -13.20 11.61 19.28
C ALA A 205 -13.66 12.81 18.41
N PRO A 206 -14.03 13.94 19.04
CA PRO A 206 -14.34 15.18 18.35
C PRO A 206 -13.16 15.74 17.55
#